data_AF-A0A730DUJ3-F1
#
_entry.id   AF-A0A730DUJ3-F1
#
_cell.length_a   1.000
_cell.length_b   1.000
_cell.length_c   1.000
_cell.angle_alpha   90.00
_cell.angle_beta   90.00
_cell.angle_gamma   90.00
#
_symmetry.space_group_name_H-M   'P 1'
#
loop_
_entity.id
_entity.type
_entity.pdbx_description
1 polymer ?
#
loop_
_entity_poly.entity_id
_entity_poly.type
_entity_poly.pdbx_seq_one_letter_code
_entity_poly.pdbx_strand_id
1 'polypeptide(L)'
;SSIGSLVYSTAVSLSNMKQVATALKDRGLGMDIVIQEGNGTPALFSWKDIQAGFSGWSSSKAFGERMEAQKTYNRSGTITVRIFVEQVFSNNFVDINIPESKINIYPYSPSQPSISVGPPTVPFRPLTVSAFNLRFIPDNSGTVIISPSNTIKMGHFYTEYKETMVPREVPFTVTAQQNVGTQIPFVAPLAIEFRTNGLTLADADSTVILKNNKQENNGFRLSVMDVDNNTPVKFNVKADMGPIHLDNGAGGRIIKRYKAKVEAIPGEVIKTGAFSAAMTVIVTYN
;
A
#
# COMPACT_ATOMS: atom_id res chain seq x y z
N SER A 1 -52.52 -29.53 14.15
CA SER A 1 -51.31 -28.96 14.76
C SER A 1 -50.25 -28.78 13.69
N SER A 2 -50.01 -27.56 13.23
CA SER A 2 -48.96 -27.29 12.24
C SER A 2 -47.60 -27.41 12.93
N ILE A 3 -46.88 -28.49 12.65
CA ILE A 3 -45.45 -28.56 12.93
C ILE A 3 -44.84 -27.40 12.13
N GLY A 4 -44.23 -26.44 12.83
CA GLY A 4 -43.68 -25.24 12.22
C GLY A 4 -42.76 -25.62 11.06
N SER A 5 -43.05 -25.12 9.87
CA SER A 5 -42.21 -25.32 8.71
C SER A 5 -40.78 -24.86 9.02
N LEU A 6 -39.79 -25.71 8.79
CA LEU A 6 -38.37 -25.37 8.92
C LEU A 6 -38.11 -24.06 8.18
N VAL A 7 -37.59 -23.07 8.90
CA VAL A 7 -37.23 -21.77 8.33
C VAL A 7 -35.76 -21.84 7.94
N TYR A 8 -35.49 -21.93 6.64
CA TYR A 8 -34.12 -22.03 6.13
C TYR A 8 -33.54 -20.62 6.01
N SER A 9 -32.35 -20.39 6.51
CA SER A 9 -31.54 -19.20 6.25
C SER A 9 -30.10 -19.66 6.13
N THR A 10 -29.34 -19.13 5.17
CA THR A 10 -27.93 -19.51 5.03
C THR A 10 -27.19 -19.28 6.34
N ALA A 11 -26.20 -20.11 6.62
CA ALA A 11 -25.33 -19.93 7.77
C ALA A 11 -23.88 -20.01 7.36
N VAL A 12 -23.05 -19.24 8.04
CA VAL A 12 -21.61 -19.21 7.82
C VAL A 12 -20.92 -19.81 9.04
N SER A 13 -19.90 -20.62 8.80
CA SER A 13 -19.02 -21.17 9.83
C SER A 13 -17.56 -20.89 9.52
N LEU A 14 -16.86 -20.48 10.57
CA LEU A 14 -15.44 -20.16 10.58
C LEU A 14 -14.61 -21.29 11.21
N SER A 15 -15.13 -22.52 11.28
CA SER A 15 -14.45 -23.66 11.95
C SER A 15 -13.02 -23.91 11.48
N ASN A 16 -12.70 -23.55 10.23
CA ASN A 16 -11.38 -23.73 9.63
C ASN A 16 -10.46 -22.48 9.74
N MET A 17 -10.94 -21.38 10.32
CA MET A 17 -10.20 -20.11 10.45
C MET A 17 -9.26 -20.07 11.66
N LYS A 18 -9.16 -21.16 12.45
CA LYS A 18 -8.34 -21.22 13.67
C LYS A 18 -6.89 -20.80 13.41
N GLN A 19 -6.27 -21.31 12.35
CA GLN A 19 -4.86 -21.01 12.05
C GLN A 19 -4.66 -19.54 11.65
N VAL A 20 -5.61 -18.94 10.95
CA VAL A 20 -5.60 -17.50 10.61
C VAL A 20 -5.71 -16.66 11.90
N ALA A 21 -6.65 -16.99 12.78
CA ALA A 21 -6.82 -16.29 14.05
C ALA A 21 -5.57 -16.40 14.94
N THR A 22 -4.93 -17.57 15.00
CA THR A 22 -3.66 -17.76 15.71
C THR A 22 -2.55 -16.90 15.10
N ALA A 23 -2.36 -16.93 13.78
CA ALA A 23 -1.31 -16.14 13.12
C ALA A 23 -1.44 -14.63 13.37
N LEU A 24 -2.67 -14.11 13.40
CA LEU A 24 -2.94 -12.71 13.75
C LEU A 24 -2.68 -12.42 15.23
N LYS A 25 -3.22 -13.26 16.13
CA LYS A 25 -3.10 -13.09 17.58
C LYS A 25 -1.64 -13.12 18.05
N ASP A 26 -0.84 -14.06 17.55
CA ASP A 26 0.58 -14.21 17.91
C ASP A 26 1.42 -12.99 17.53
N ARG A 27 0.87 -12.10 16.69
CA ARG A 27 1.49 -10.87 16.22
C ARG A 27 0.72 -9.62 16.68
N GLY A 28 -0.13 -9.73 17.70
CA GLY A 28 -0.82 -8.59 18.29
C GLY A 28 -1.91 -7.98 17.41
N LEU A 29 -2.42 -8.75 16.43
CA LEU A 29 -3.53 -8.34 15.58
C LEU A 29 -4.82 -9.06 15.98
N GLY A 30 -5.93 -8.35 15.79
CA GLY A 30 -7.28 -8.88 15.85
C GLY A 30 -7.98 -8.81 14.49
N MET A 31 -9.15 -9.45 14.43
CA MET A 31 -9.97 -9.50 13.22
C MET A 31 -11.45 -9.55 13.55
N ASP A 32 -12.25 -8.81 12.79
CA ASP A 32 -13.71 -9.00 12.70
C ASP A 32 -14.07 -9.50 11.31
N ILE A 33 -15.09 -10.35 11.21
CA ILE A 33 -15.65 -10.81 9.94
C ILE A 33 -17.13 -10.48 9.90
N VAL A 34 -17.54 -9.72 8.88
CA VAL A 34 -18.93 -9.35 8.62
C VAL A 34 -19.39 -10.03 7.34
N ILE A 35 -20.54 -10.70 7.40
CA ILE A 35 -21.17 -11.34 6.24
C ILE A 35 -22.55 -10.71 6.05
N GLN A 36 -22.82 -10.23 4.84
CA GLN A 36 -24.07 -9.54 4.52
C GLN A 36 -24.58 -9.95 3.14
N GLU A 37 -25.88 -10.22 3.04
CA GLU A 37 -26.59 -10.40 1.77
C GLU A 37 -27.41 -9.13 1.49
N GLY A 38 -27.11 -8.44 0.39
CA GLY A 38 -27.75 -7.16 0.04
C GLY A 38 -27.70 -6.16 1.20
N ASN A 39 -28.86 -5.56 1.52
CA ASN A 39 -29.03 -4.64 2.66
C ASN A 39 -29.59 -5.35 3.91
N GLY A 40 -29.53 -6.69 3.96
CA GLY A 40 -30.03 -7.48 5.08
C GLY A 40 -29.21 -7.29 6.36
N THR A 41 -29.70 -7.88 7.46
CA THR A 41 -28.98 -7.86 8.74
C THR A 41 -27.66 -8.64 8.62
N PRO A 42 -26.51 -8.03 8.96
CA PRO A 42 -25.23 -8.69 8.84
C PRO A 42 -25.00 -9.72 9.97
N ALA A 43 -24.35 -10.83 9.62
CA ALA A 43 -23.74 -11.71 10.61
C ALA A 43 -22.33 -11.20 10.94
N LEU A 44 -22.13 -10.75 12.18
CA LEU A 44 -20.85 -10.31 12.70
C LEU A 44 -20.20 -11.43 13.51
N PHE A 45 -18.97 -11.83 13.16
CA PHE A 45 -18.06 -12.52 14.06
C PHE A 45 -17.08 -11.50 14.60
N SER A 46 -17.27 -11.11 15.86
CA SER A 46 -16.35 -10.22 16.53
C SER A 46 -15.04 -10.94 16.86
N TRP A 47 -13.97 -10.19 17.08
CA TRP A 47 -12.71 -10.76 17.55
C TRP A 47 -12.87 -11.58 18.83
N LYS A 48 -13.74 -11.14 19.75
CA LYS A 48 -14.07 -11.90 20.96
C LYS A 48 -14.71 -13.26 20.64
N ASP A 49 -15.61 -13.33 19.66
CA ASP A 49 -16.22 -14.59 19.21
C ASP A 49 -15.16 -15.51 18.60
N ILE A 50 -14.26 -14.94 17.80
CA ILE A 50 -13.15 -15.64 17.14
C ILE A 50 -12.18 -16.23 18.18
N GLN A 51 -11.83 -15.45 19.21
CA GLN A 51 -10.95 -15.88 20.29
C GLN A 51 -11.55 -16.99 21.15
N ALA A 52 -12.86 -16.98 21.36
CA ALA A 52 -13.57 -18.03 22.09
C ALA A 52 -13.58 -19.38 21.34
N GLY A 53 -13.27 -19.37 20.04
CA GLY A 53 -13.12 -20.55 19.21
C GLY A 53 -14.34 -20.85 18.34
N PHE A 54 -14.14 -21.75 17.37
CA PHE A 54 -15.06 -22.00 16.27
C PHE A 54 -15.61 -23.44 16.24
N SER A 55 -15.62 -24.13 17.37
CA SER A 55 -15.89 -25.57 17.36
C SER A 55 -17.39 -25.87 17.30
N GLY A 56 -17.78 -26.49 16.19
CA GLY A 56 -19.06 -27.18 16.05
C GLY A 56 -20.11 -26.41 15.24
N TRP A 57 -21.17 -27.13 14.89
CA TRP A 57 -22.30 -26.62 14.13
C TRP A 57 -22.96 -25.40 14.79
N SER A 58 -23.02 -25.37 16.13
CA SER A 58 -23.64 -24.31 16.93
C SER A 58 -22.92 -22.97 16.89
N SER A 59 -21.65 -22.91 16.48
CA SER A 59 -20.93 -21.63 16.33
C SER A 59 -21.21 -20.94 14.99
N SER A 60 -22.00 -21.57 14.11
CA SER A 60 -22.38 -20.97 12.82
C SER A 60 -23.39 -19.83 13.04
N LYS A 61 -23.26 -18.74 12.29
CA LYS A 61 -24.20 -17.61 12.36
C LYS A 61 -25.07 -17.57 11.10
N ALA A 62 -26.37 -17.43 11.29
CA ALA A 62 -27.32 -17.21 10.21
C ALA A 62 -27.11 -15.83 9.57
N PHE A 63 -27.29 -15.74 8.26
CA PHE A 63 -27.32 -14.47 7.54
C PHE A 63 -28.32 -14.54 6.38
N GLY A 64 -28.59 -13.39 5.77
CA GLY A 64 -29.45 -13.29 4.59
C GLY A 64 -30.94 -13.53 4.86
N GLU A 65 -31.68 -13.65 3.77
CA GLU A 65 -33.13 -13.82 3.82
C GLU A 65 -33.55 -15.25 4.18
N ARG A 66 -34.76 -15.36 4.74
CA ARG A 66 -35.41 -16.65 4.94
C ARG A 66 -35.80 -17.26 3.60
N MET A 67 -35.66 -18.56 3.51
CA MET A 67 -35.90 -19.39 2.35
C MET A 67 -36.92 -20.46 2.68
N GLU A 68 -37.82 -20.71 1.74
CA GLU A 68 -38.68 -21.89 1.77
C GLU A 68 -37.88 -23.15 1.43
N ALA A 69 -38.26 -24.26 2.05
CA ALA A 69 -37.67 -25.57 1.82
C ALA A 69 -37.82 -26.03 0.36
N GLN A 70 -36.92 -26.93 -0.08
CA GLN A 70 -37.02 -27.65 -1.36
C GLN A 70 -37.05 -26.76 -2.62
N LYS A 71 -36.57 -25.50 -2.52
CA LYS A 71 -36.36 -24.61 -3.67
C LYS A 71 -34.88 -24.37 -3.91
N THR A 72 -34.54 -24.08 -5.17
CA THR A 72 -33.20 -23.65 -5.57
C THR A 72 -33.13 -22.13 -5.55
N TYR A 73 -32.11 -21.58 -4.91
CA TYR A 73 -31.88 -20.14 -4.83
C TYR A 73 -30.50 -19.79 -5.37
N ASN A 74 -30.41 -18.66 -6.09
CA ASN A 74 -29.14 -18.01 -6.43
C ASN A 74 -29.03 -16.74 -5.58
N ARG A 75 -28.07 -16.72 -4.67
CA ARG A 75 -27.85 -15.61 -3.72
C ARG A 75 -26.43 -15.08 -3.87
N SER A 76 -26.24 -13.81 -3.56
CA SER A 76 -24.94 -13.17 -3.51
C SER A 76 -24.81 -12.35 -2.23
N GLY A 77 -23.64 -12.42 -1.62
CA GLY A 77 -23.33 -11.67 -0.41
C GLY A 77 -21.89 -11.23 -0.39
N THR A 78 -21.58 -10.32 0.53
CA THR A 78 -20.25 -9.78 0.75
C THR A 78 -19.72 -10.30 2.08
N ILE A 79 -18.47 -10.78 2.06
CA ILE A 79 -17.69 -11.07 3.26
C ILE A 79 -16.66 -9.96 3.40
N THR A 80 -16.74 -9.20 4.48
CA THR A 80 -15.80 -8.15 4.82
C THR A 80 -14.95 -8.62 5.99
N VAL A 81 -13.64 -8.63 5.79
CA VAL A 81 -12.66 -8.92 6.84
C VAL A 81 -12.01 -7.61 7.26
N ARG A 82 -12.11 -7.27 8.54
CA ARG A 82 -11.43 -6.11 9.13
C ARG A 82 -10.32 -6.61 10.03
N ILE A 83 -9.08 -6.34 9.65
CA ILE A 83 -7.89 -6.62 10.47
C ILE A 83 -7.50 -5.34 11.19
N PHE A 84 -7.18 -5.43 12.48
CA PHE A 84 -6.82 -4.28 13.30
C PHE A 84 -5.76 -4.63 14.33
N VAL A 85 -5.08 -3.60 14.84
CA VAL A 85 -4.07 -3.73 15.88
C VAL A 85 -4.76 -3.93 17.23
N GLU A 86 -4.53 -5.07 17.88
CA GLU A 86 -5.02 -5.38 19.23
C GLU A 86 -4.00 -4.95 20.30
N GLN A 87 -2.71 -5.07 20.01
CA GLN A 87 -1.60 -4.69 20.89
C GLN A 87 -0.61 -3.79 20.15
N VAL A 88 -0.13 -2.73 20.81
CA VAL A 88 0.79 -1.76 20.20
C VAL A 88 2.09 -2.46 19.78
N PHE A 89 2.49 -2.25 18.52
CA PHE A 89 3.80 -2.67 18.04
C PHE A 89 4.89 -1.79 18.66
N SER A 90 5.70 -2.35 19.55
CA SER A 90 6.71 -1.62 20.33
C SER A 90 8.04 -1.41 19.61
N ASN A 91 8.03 -1.25 18.28
CA ASN A 91 9.18 -1.29 17.35
C ASN A 91 9.48 -2.70 16.86
N ASN A 92 9.01 -3.05 15.66
CA ASN A 92 9.58 -4.03 14.73
C ASN A 92 8.82 -4.00 13.41
N PHE A 93 9.49 -4.34 12.31
CA PHE A 93 8.80 -4.81 11.12
C PHE A 93 8.05 -6.10 11.44
N VAL A 94 6.79 -6.19 11.00
CA VAL A 94 5.98 -7.38 11.22
C VAL A 94 5.66 -8.00 9.87
N ASP A 95 6.11 -9.23 9.65
CA ASP A 95 5.74 -10.02 8.49
C ASP A 95 4.95 -11.24 8.97
N ILE A 96 3.70 -11.34 8.55
CA ILE A 96 2.74 -12.36 9.00
C ILE A 96 2.33 -13.16 7.78
N ASN A 97 2.71 -14.43 7.78
CA ASN A 97 2.16 -15.38 6.82
C ASN A 97 0.78 -15.82 7.30
N ILE A 98 -0.25 -15.43 6.56
CA ILE A 98 -1.61 -15.90 6.77
C ILE A 98 -1.81 -17.17 5.93
N PRO A 99 -2.06 -18.33 6.58
CA PRO A 99 -2.21 -19.59 5.88
C PRO A 99 -3.51 -19.62 5.07
N GLU A 100 -3.55 -20.52 4.09
CA GLU A 100 -4.80 -20.84 3.38
C GLU A 100 -5.86 -21.29 4.39
N SER A 101 -7.10 -20.88 4.17
CA SER A 101 -8.22 -21.28 5.01
C SER A 101 -9.52 -21.45 4.22
N LYS A 102 -10.57 -21.87 4.92
CA LYS A 102 -11.87 -22.17 4.34
C LYS A 102 -12.98 -21.53 5.17
N ILE A 103 -13.95 -20.93 4.50
CA ILE A 103 -15.19 -20.45 5.10
C ILE A 103 -16.31 -21.36 4.60
N ASN A 104 -16.99 -22.03 5.52
CA ASN A 104 -18.09 -22.92 5.17
C ASN A 104 -19.38 -22.11 5.09
N ILE A 105 -20.09 -22.23 3.96
CA ILE A 105 -21.45 -21.70 3.81
C ILE A 105 -22.41 -22.88 3.78
N TYR A 106 -23.33 -22.88 4.74
CA TYR A 106 -24.32 -23.92 4.95
C TYR A 106 -25.71 -23.45 4.48
N PRO A 107 -26.55 -24.38 3.98
CA PRO A 107 -27.86 -24.06 3.43
C PRO A 107 -28.92 -23.67 4.47
N TYR A 108 -28.68 -23.94 5.76
CA TYR A 108 -29.57 -23.56 6.85
C TYR A 108 -28.80 -23.19 8.13
N SER A 109 -29.50 -22.60 9.10
CA SER A 109 -28.97 -22.19 10.40
C SER A 109 -29.04 -23.31 11.45
N PRO A 110 -28.07 -23.38 12.39
CA PRO A 110 -28.12 -24.30 13.54
C PRO A 110 -29.27 -24.00 14.50
N SER A 111 -29.69 -22.74 14.61
CA SER A 111 -30.78 -22.32 15.50
C SER A 111 -32.03 -22.00 14.70
N GLN A 112 -33.09 -22.78 14.91
CA GLN A 112 -34.43 -22.50 14.40
C GLN A 112 -35.41 -22.36 15.56
N PRO A 113 -36.47 -21.52 15.43
CA PRO A 113 -37.49 -21.43 16.47
C PRO A 113 -38.08 -22.81 16.78
N SER A 114 -37.91 -23.25 18.03
CA SER A 114 -38.49 -24.49 18.59
C SER A 114 -38.00 -25.82 17.98
N ILE A 115 -36.93 -25.83 17.17
CA ILE A 115 -36.41 -27.04 16.53
C ILE A 115 -34.87 -27.07 16.63
N SER A 116 -34.31 -28.16 17.15
CA SER A 116 -32.88 -28.45 17.08
C SER A 116 -32.58 -29.13 15.74
N VAL A 117 -31.79 -28.49 14.89
CA VAL A 117 -31.42 -29.04 13.57
C VAL A 117 -29.98 -29.52 13.64
N GLY A 118 -29.72 -30.76 13.22
CA GLY A 118 -28.38 -31.31 13.09
C GLY A 118 -27.57 -30.63 11.96
N PRO A 119 -26.25 -30.86 11.88
CA PRO A 119 -25.45 -30.32 10.80
C PRO A 119 -25.90 -30.84 9.42
N PRO A 120 -25.73 -30.05 8.34
CA PRO A 120 -25.99 -30.49 6.98
C PRO A 120 -25.22 -31.76 6.63
N THR A 121 -25.95 -32.78 6.17
CA THR A 121 -25.38 -34.02 5.64
C THR A 121 -25.17 -33.96 4.12
N VAL A 122 -25.69 -32.92 3.47
CA VAL A 122 -25.56 -32.72 2.03
C VAL A 122 -24.17 -32.14 1.69
N PRO A 123 -23.59 -32.54 0.54
CA PRO A 123 -22.34 -31.95 0.07
C PRO A 123 -22.47 -30.43 -0.12
N PHE A 124 -21.45 -29.70 0.31
CA PHE A 124 -21.31 -28.26 0.09
C PHE A 124 -19.89 -27.95 -0.38
N ARG A 125 -19.72 -26.79 -1.02
CA ARG A 125 -18.40 -26.29 -1.42
C ARG A 125 -18.00 -25.13 -0.51
N PRO A 126 -16.91 -25.25 0.27
CA PRO A 126 -16.42 -24.14 1.05
C PRO A 126 -15.83 -23.05 0.16
N LEU A 127 -15.81 -21.82 0.67
CA LEU A 127 -15.06 -20.72 0.08
C LEU A 127 -13.60 -20.86 0.49
N THR A 128 -12.71 -20.95 -0.49
CA THR A 128 -11.26 -20.97 -0.23
C THR A 128 -10.73 -19.55 -0.09
N VAL A 129 -9.98 -19.31 0.97
CA VAL A 129 -9.19 -18.09 1.18
C VAL A 129 -7.73 -18.49 0.97
N SER A 130 -7.12 -18.02 -0.12
CA SER A 130 -5.72 -18.30 -0.41
C SER A 130 -4.80 -17.74 0.67
N ALA A 131 -3.63 -18.37 0.87
CA ALA A 131 -2.60 -17.82 1.74
C ALA A 131 -2.13 -16.44 1.23
N PHE A 132 -1.81 -15.53 2.14
CA PHE A 132 -1.27 -14.21 1.83
C PHE A 132 -0.33 -13.71 2.92
N ASN A 133 0.47 -12.68 2.64
CA ASN A 133 1.35 -12.06 3.64
C ASN A 133 0.83 -10.67 4.03
N LEU A 134 0.90 -10.36 5.32
CA LEU A 134 0.68 -9.02 5.85
C LEU A 134 2.01 -8.46 6.36
N ARG A 135 2.37 -7.27 5.86
CA ARG A 135 3.62 -6.59 6.25
C ARG A 135 3.33 -5.23 6.85
N PHE A 136 3.89 -4.98 8.03
CA PHE A 136 3.86 -3.68 8.68
C PHE A 136 5.26 -3.08 8.63
N ILE A 137 5.34 -1.88 8.06
CA ILE A 137 6.56 -1.09 7.99
C ILE A 137 6.40 0.06 8.98
N PRO A 138 7.22 0.13 10.05
CA PRO A 138 7.09 1.18 11.05
C PRO A 138 7.50 2.54 10.48
N ASP A 139 7.09 3.60 11.17
CA ASP A 139 7.61 4.94 10.92
C ASP A 139 9.12 4.98 11.14
N ASN A 140 9.80 5.90 10.43
CA ASN A 140 11.26 6.05 10.47
C ASN A 140 12.05 4.78 10.11
N SER A 141 11.42 3.83 9.42
CA SER A 141 12.02 2.57 8.96
C SER A 141 13.14 2.75 7.93
N GLY A 142 13.17 3.90 7.25
CA GLY A 142 14.20 4.24 6.28
C GLY A 142 14.49 5.73 6.20
N THR A 143 15.58 6.05 5.52
CA THR A 143 16.07 7.42 5.26
C THR A 143 16.33 7.60 3.77
N VAL A 144 16.09 8.81 3.28
CA VAL A 144 16.50 9.24 1.93
C VAL A 144 17.75 10.11 2.05
N ILE A 145 18.81 9.73 1.34
CA ILE A 145 20.10 10.42 1.36
C ILE A 145 20.41 10.94 -0.05
N ILE A 146 20.71 12.24 -0.15
CA ILE A 146 21.17 12.87 -1.39
C ILE A 146 22.68 13.09 -1.30
N SER A 147 23.44 12.53 -2.23
CA SER A 147 24.90 12.58 -2.25
C SER A 147 25.43 13.27 -3.52
N PRO A 148 26.50 14.08 -3.44
CA PRO A 148 27.35 14.34 -2.26
C PRO A 148 26.77 15.36 -1.28
N SER A 149 25.72 16.09 -1.65
CA SER A 149 25.17 17.19 -0.88
C SER A 149 23.69 17.40 -1.24
N ASN A 150 22.89 17.86 -0.28
CA ASN A 150 21.51 18.29 -0.51
C ASN A 150 21.41 19.60 -1.31
N THR A 151 22.54 20.28 -1.51
CA THR A 151 22.69 21.48 -2.32
C THR A 151 23.59 21.18 -3.52
N ILE A 152 23.03 21.30 -4.71
CA ILE A 152 23.75 21.10 -5.97
C ILE A 152 24.19 22.47 -6.51
N LYS A 153 25.51 22.70 -6.60
CA LYS A 153 26.07 23.96 -7.10
C LYS A 153 26.29 23.87 -8.60
N MET A 154 25.51 24.64 -9.37
CA MET A 154 25.62 24.71 -10.85
C MET A 154 26.73 25.67 -11.35
N GLY A 155 27.35 26.42 -10.43
CA GLY A 155 28.38 27.41 -10.74
C GLY A 155 27.82 28.65 -11.44
N HIS A 156 28.71 29.40 -12.11
CA HIS A 156 28.38 30.66 -12.78
C HIS A 156 28.09 30.49 -14.26
N PHE A 157 27.01 31.08 -14.76
CA PHE A 157 26.68 31.11 -16.19
C PHE A 157 27.00 32.51 -16.72
N TYR A 158 27.87 32.60 -17.73
CA TYR A 158 28.29 33.87 -18.32
C TYR A 158 27.41 34.22 -19.50
N THR A 159 26.75 35.39 -19.44
CA THR A 159 25.78 35.83 -20.44
C THR A 159 26.41 36.22 -21.77
N GLU A 160 27.70 36.54 -21.78
CA GLU A 160 28.49 36.96 -22.95
C GLU A 160 28.59 35.87 -24.03
N TYR A 161 28.43 34.60 -23.64
CA TYR A 161 28.58 33.44 -24.54
C TYR A 161 27.24 32.72 -24.76
N LYS A 162 26.12 33.46 -24.71
CA LYS A 162 24.78 32.87 -24.79
C LYS A 162 24.59 31.93 -25.98
N GLU A 163 25.13 32.28 -27.15
CA GLU A 163 24.99 31.50 -28.38
C GLU A 163 25.80 30.19 -28.39
N THR A 164 26.87 30.13 -27.60
CA THR A 164 27.76 28.97 -27.48
C THR A 164 27.63 28.28 -26.11
N MET A 165 26.63 28.66 -25.32
CA MET A 165 26.48 28.18 -23.95
C MET A 165 25.98 26.73 -23.94
N VAL A 166 26.87 25.84 -23.54
CA VAL A 166 26.58 24.41 -23.38
C VAL A 166 25.80 24.18 -22.08
N PRO A 167 24.85 23.23 -22.05
CA PRO A 167 24.19 22.81 -20.81
C PRO A 167 25.21 22.41 -19.74
N ARG A 168 24.91 22.77 -18.49
CA ARG A 168 25.69 22.31 -17.34
C ARG A 168 25.00 21.17 -16.66
N GLU A 169 25.76 20.11 -16.42
CA GLU A 169 25.28 18.89 -15.77
C GLU A 169 26.09 18.63 -14.51
N VAL A 170 25.40 18.39 -13.39
CA VAL A 170 26.04 18.02 -12.13
C VAL A 170 25.43 16.70 -11.65
N PRO A 171 26.24 15.63 -11.48
CA PRO A 171 25.76 14.34 -11.03
C PRO A 171 25.42 14.37 -9.54
N PHE A 172 24.41 13.60 -9.15
CA PHE A 172 24.07 13.31 -7.77
C PHE A 172 23.43 11.93 -7.65
N THR A 173 23.32 11.40 -6.44
CA THR A 173 22.58 10.16 -6.19
C THR A 173 21.48 10.36 -5.18
N VAL A 174 20.42 9.56 -5.33
CA VAL A 174 19.38 9.38 -4.32
C VAL A 174 19.51 7.97 -3.78
N THR A 175 19.74 7.84 -2.48
CA THR A 175 19.80 6.55 -1.79
C THR A 175 18.60 6.43 -0.88
N ALA A 176 17.84 5.35 -1.02
CA ALA A 176 16.89 4.92 0.01
C ALA A 176 17.58 3.83 0.83
N GLN A 177 17.63 4.02 2.15
CA GLN A 177 18.33 3.14 3.08
C GLN A 177 17.43 2.75 4.23
N GLN A 178 17.50 1.50 4.64
CA GLN A 178 16.88 0.95 5.84
C GLN A 178 17.59 1.47 7.09
N ASN A 179 16.82 1.92 8.08
CA ASN A 179 17.36 2.41 9.35
C ASN A 179 17.34 1.35 10.45
N VAL A 180 16.37 0.44 10.40
CA VAL A 180 16.15 -0.59 11.43
C VAL A 180 15.98 -1.96 10.78
N GLY A 181 16.55 -3.00 11.40
CA GLY A 181 16.45 -4.37 10.89
C GLY A 181 15.01 -4.90 10.90
N THR A 182 14.70 -5.84 10.01
CA THR A 182 13.44 -6.59 10.04
C THR A 182 13.61 -7.90 10.80
N GLN A 183 12.52 -8.48 11.31
CA GLN A 183 12.59 -9.84 11.90
C GLN A 183 12.74 -10.91 10.81
N ILE A 184 12.06 -10.72 9.68
CA ILE A 184 12.09 -11.60 8.52
C ILE A 184 12.48 -10.75 7.32
N PRO A 185 13.54 -11.10 6.58
CA PRO A 185 13.92 -10.37 5.37
C PRO A 185 12.81 -10.39 4.32
N PHE A 186 12.59 -9.27 3.66
CA PHE A 186 11.65 -9.19 2.56
C PHE A 186 12.07 -8.12 1.55
N VAL A 187 11.46 -8.20 0.37
CA VAL A 187 11.66 -7.23 -0.70
C VAL A 187 10.42 -6.35 -0.80
N ALA A 188 10.64 -5.04 -0.87
CA ALA A 188 9.58 -4.06 -1.06
C ALA A 188 9.88 -3.20 -2.30
N PRO A 189 8.94 -3.04 -3.24
CA PRO A 189 9.11 -2.10 -4.33
C PRO A 189 9.03 -0.66 -3.80
N LEU A 190 9.89 0.21 -4.32
CA LEU A 190 9.89 1.63 -3.99
C LEU A 190 9.55 2.46 -5.21
N ALA A 191 8.81 3.53 -4.98
CA ALA A 191 8.61 4.62 -5.93
C ALA A 191 9.38 5.87 -5.46
N ILE A 192 9.84 6.67 -6.41
CA ILE A 192 10.50 7.95 -6.18
C ILE A 192 9.73 9.08 -6.88
N GLU A 193 9.65 10.23 -6.22
CA GLU A 193 9.00 11.44 -6.72
C GLU A 193 9.88 12.65 -6.46
N PHE A 194 10.04 13.52 -7.45
CA PHE A 194 10.69 14.82 -7.30
C PHE A 194 9.61 15.91 -7.28
N ARG A 195 9.31 16.43 -6.09
CA ARG A 195 8.33 17.51 -5.90
C ARG A 195 8.94 18.87 -6.07
N THR A 196 8.30 19.71 -6.87
CA THR A 196 8.78 21.07 -7.14
C THR A 196 8.27 22.13 -6.19
N ASN A 197 7.35 21.78 -5.28
CA ASN A 197 6.83 22.69 -4.26
C ASN A 197 6.33 24.04 -4.81
N GLY A 198 5.68 24.02 -5.97
CA GLY A 198 5.07 25.21 -6.59
C GLY A 198 5.93 25.96 -7.60
N LEU A 199 7.12 25.44 -7.95
CA LEU A 199 7.90 26.01 -9.07
C LEU A 199 7.16 25.83 -10.41
N THR A 200 7.34 26.80 -11.31
CA THR A 200 6.72 26.79 -12.64
C THR A 200 7.32 25.71 -13.52
N LEU A 201 6.48 24.77 -13.95
CA LEU A 201 6.87 23.66 -14.82
C LEU A 201 6.77 24.02 -16.31
N ALA A 202 7.58 23.35 -17.12
CA ALA A 202 7.55 23.40 -18.58
C ALA A 202 7.91 22.03 -19.18
N ASP A 203 7.94 21.95 -20.52
CA ASP A 203 8.34 20.75 -21.27
C ASP A 203 7.63 19.47 -20.81
N ALA A 204 6.30 19.52 -20.72
CA ALA A 204 5.46 18.41 -20.24
C ALA A 204 5.88 17.91 -18.83
N ASP A 205 6.07 18.86 -17.92
CA ASP A 205 6.40 18.67 -16.50
C ASP A 205 7.80 18.08 -16.24
N SER A 206 8.70 18.16 -17.22
CA SER A 206 10.07 17.64 -17.11
C SER A 206 11.13 18.71 -16.80
N THR A 207 10.75 19.99 -16.87
CA THR A 207 11.65 21.11 -16.57
C THR A 207 10.99 22.11 -15.64
N VAL A 208 11.82 22.82 -14.87
CA VAL A 208 11.44 23.99 -14.06
C VAL A 208 12.05 25.23 -14.68
N ILE A 209 11.25 26.28 -14.85
CA ILE A 209 11.76 27.61 -15.24
C ILE A 209 12.40 28.28 -14.03
N LEU A 210 13.66 28.68 -14.16
CA LEU A 210 14.42 29.28 -13.09
C LEU A 210 14.14 30.78 -12.97
N LYS A 211 14.10 31.26 -11.73
CA LYS A 211 13.91 32.67 -11.40
C LYS A 211 15.16 33.24 -10.73
N ASN A 212 15.48 34.49 -11.03
CA ASN A 212 16.51 35.22 -10.32
C ASN A 212 16.02 35.69 -8.95
N ASN A 213 16.90 36.32 -8.18
CA ASN A 213 16.60 36.91 -6.87
C ASN A 213 15.51 38.01 -6.89
N LYS A 214 15.15 38.55 -8.06
CA LYS A 214 14.03 39.49 -8.25
C LYS A 214 12.70 38.78 -8.59
N GLN A 215 12.66 37.45 -8.53
CA GLN A 215 11.50 36.62 -8.89
C GLN A 215 11.11 36.70 -10.38
N GLU A 216 12.01 37.17 -11.22
CA GLU A 216 11.84 37.20 -12.67
C GLU A 216 12.42 35.93 -13.30
N ASN A 217 11.77 35.41 -14.35
CA ASN A 217 12.34 34.32 -15.14
C ASN A 217 13.73 34.74 -15.65
N ASN A 218 14.74 33.92 -15.38
CA ASN A 218 16.14 34.26 -15.65
C ASN A 218 16.64 33.79 -17.03
N GLY A 219 15.77 33.14 -17.82
CA GLY A 219 16.09 32.59 -19.14
C GLY A 219 16.70 31.18 -19.11
N PHE A 220 16.77 30.52 -17.95
CA PHE A 220 17.23 29.14 -17.80
C PHE A 220 16.11 28.20 -17.36
N ARG A 221 16.28 26.93 -17.69
CA ARG A 221 15.47 25.82 -17.17
C ARG A 221 16.35 24.78 -16.48
N LEU A 222 15.78 24.10 -15.49
CA LEU A 222 16.38 22.98 -14.76
C LEU A 222 15.61 21.69 -15.07
N SER A 223 16.30 20.63 -15.44
CA SER A 223 15.78 19.25 -15.43
C SER A 223 16.59 18.35 -14.51
N VAL A 224 15.97 17.25 -14.09
CA VAL A 224 16.65 16.12 -13.48
C VAL A 224 16.59 14.97 -14.47
N MET A 225 17.73 14.37 -14.81
CA MET A 225 17.81 13.23 -15.72
C MET A 225 18.14 11.98 -14.91
N ASP A 226 17.38 10.90 -15.13
CA ASP A 226 17.76 9.56 -14.72
C ASP A 226 18.96 9.11 -15.57
N VAL A 227 20.08 8.79 -14.94
CA VAL A 227 21.32 8.41 -15.63
C VAL A 227 21.23 6.99 -16.19
N ASP A 228 20.54 6.08 -15.50
CA ASP A 228 20.46 4.67 -15.89
C ASP A 228 19.59 4.53 -17.15
N ASN A 229 18.53 5.32 -17.25
CA ASN A 229 17.57 5.28 -18.37
C ASN A 229 17.83 6.38 -19.42
N ASN A 230 18.69 7.35 -19.12
CA ASN A 230 18.92 8.55 -19.92
C ASN A 230 17.63 9.30 -20.29
N THR A 231 16.66 9.31 -19.39
CA THR A 231 15.35 9.97 -19.57
C THR A 231 15.18 11.12 -18.58
N PRO A 232 14.46 12.18 -18.97
CA PRO A 232 14.12 13.24 -18.04
C PRO A 232 13.09 12.74 -17.02
N VAL A 233 13.30 13.09 -15.76
CA VAL A 233 12.33 12.88 -14.69
C VAL A 233 11.12 13.77 -14.95
N LYS A 234 9.92 13.20 -14.84
CA LYS A 234 8.69 14.00 -14.73
C LYS A 234 8.48 14.41 -13.28
N PHE A 235 8.40 15.71 -13.05
CA PHE A 235 8.20 16.25 -11.71
C PHE A 235 6.77 16.03 -11.22
N ASN A 236 6.60 15.94 -9.90
CA ASN A 236 5.32 15.70 -9.23
C ASN A 236 4.60 14.41 -9.69
N VAL A 237 5.35 13.47 -10.26
CA VAL A 237 4.87 12.16 -10.72
C VAL A 237 5.75 11.09 -10.08
N LYS A 238 5.12 10.03 -9.57
CA LYS A 238 5.83 8.86 -9.05
C LYS A 238 6.44 8.06 -10.20
N ALA A 239 7.72 7.72 -10.07
CA ALA A 239 8.42 6.80 -10.94
C ALA A 239 8.92 5.58 -10.14
N ASP A 240 9.18 4.47 -10.82
CA ASP A 240 9.77 3.29 -10.19
C ASP A 240 11.21 3.59 -9.75
N MET A 241 11.50 3.38 -8.47
CA MET A 241 12.87 3.41 -7.95
C MET A 241 13.51 2.02 -8.02
N GLY A 242 12.69 0.96 -8.03
CA GLY A 242 13.10 -0.43 -7.94
C GLY A 242 12.95 -1.00 -6.52
N PRO A 243 13.27 -2.30 -6.35
CA PRO A 243 13.10 -2.99 -5.08
C PRO A 243 14.20 -2.65 -4.06
N ILE A 244 13.82 -2.43 -2.80
CA ILE A 244 14.74 -2.48 -1.66
C ILE A 244 14.68 -3.85 -0.99
N HIS A 245 15.84 -4.42 -0.71
CA HIS A 245 15.97 -5.66 0.05
C HIS A 245 16.15 -5.30 1.53
N LEU A 246 15.11 -5.50 2.33
CA LEU A 246 15.16 -5.22 3.76
C LEU A 246 15.66 -6.46 4.50
N ASP A 247 16.71 -6.28 5.30
CA ASP A 247 17.39 -7.36 6.01
C ASP A 247 17.28 -7.21 7.54
N ASN A 248 17.80 -8.19 8.26
CA ASN A 248 17.81 -8.19 9.72
C ASN A 248 18.76 -7.17 10.36
N GLY A 249 19.73 -6.65 9.60
CA GLY A 249 20.81 -5.80 10.10
C GLY A 249 20.68 -4.31 9.78
N ALA A 250 19.58 -3.90 9.15
CA ALA A 250 19.42 -2.56 8.58
C ALA A 250 20.38 -2.22 7.42
N GLY A 251 20.87 -3.23 6.70
CA GLY A 251 21.78 -3.08 5.56
C GLY A 251 21.07 -2.79 4.23
N GLY A 252 19.74 -2.90 4.20
CA GLY A 252 18.95 -2.69 3.00
C GLY A 252 19.15 -1.31 2.38
N ARG A 253 19.56 -1.25 1.11
CA ARG A 253 19.72 0.02 0.39
C ARG A 253 19.50 -0.13 -1.10
N ILE A 254 19.02 0.93 -1.73
CA ILE A 254 18.99 1.10 -3.18
C ILE A 254 19.48 2.50 -3.54
N ILE A 255 20.31 2.59 -4.57
CA ILE A 255 20.95 3.83 -5.01
C ILE A 255 20.56 4.08 -6.47
N LYS A 256 19.99 5.23 -6.74
CA LYS A 256 19.70 5.73 -8.09
C LYS A 256 20.59 6.91 -8.43
N ARG A 257 21.07 6.95 -9.68
CA ARG A 257 21.96 7.99 -10.19
C ARG A 257 21.18 8.98 -11.03
N TYR A 258 21.38 10.25 -10.76
CA TYR A 258 20.75 11.34 -11.46
C TYR A 258 21.78 12.40 -11.86
N LYS A 259 21.39 13.28 -12.78
CA LYS A 259 22.12 14.52 -13.05
C LYS A 259 21.15 15.69 -13.10
N ALA A 260 21.50 16.76 -12.40
CA ALA A 260 20.81 18.03 -12.54
C ALA A 260 21.38 18.74 -13.77
N LYS A 261 20.52 19.16 -14.69
CA LYS A 261 20.90 19.80 -15.94
C LYS A 261 20.28 21.20 -16.00
N VAL A 262 21.11 22.22 -16.17
CA VAL A 262 20.67 23.59 -16.43
C VAL A 262 21.10 24.01 -17.82
N GLU A 263 20.14 24.54 -18.57
CA GLU A 263 20.33 24.99 -19.95
C GLU A 263 19.51 26.26 -20.21
N ALA A 264 19.95 27.07 -21.18
CA ALA A 264 19.18 28.22 -21.62
C ALA A 264 17.89 27.78 -22.30
N ILE A 265 16.84 28.57 -22.12
CA ILE A 265 15.60 28.41 -22.86
C ILE A 265 15.79 29.09 -24.22
N PRO A 266 15.63 28.37 -25.35
CA PRO A 266 15.76 28.96 -26.68
C PRO A 266 14.80 30.16 -26.87
N GLY A 267 15.32 31.27 -27.40
CA GLY A 267 14.53 32.49 -27.63
C GLY A 267 14.38 33.41 -26.41
N GLU A 268 14.62 32.94 -25.18
CA GLU A 268 14.47 33.75 -23.97
C GLU A 268 15.69 34.63 -23.68
N VAL A 269 15.48 35.80 -23.10
CA VAL A 269 16.57 36.70 -22.65
C VAL A 269 17.14 36.18 -21.33
N ILE A 270 18.45 35.96 -21.27
CA ILE A 270 19.11 35.58 -20.02
C ILE A 270 19.28 36.83 -19.16
N LYS A 271 18.73 36.79 -17.95
CA LYS A 271 18.86 37.88 -16.97
C LYS A 271 19.90 37.53 -15.93
N THR A 272 20.77 38.50 -15.61
CA THR A 272 21.78 38.33 -14.58
C THR A 272 21.14 38.27 -13.18
N GLY A 273 21.86 37.64 -12.24
CA GLY A 273 21.45 37.48 -10.85
C GLY A 273 21.58 36.04 -10.36
N ALA A 274 21.66 35.88 -9.04
CA ALA A 274 21.62 34.56 -8.42
C ALA A 274 20.24 33.92 -8.64
N PHE A 275 20.22 32.60 -8.81
CA PHE A 275 19.01 31.80 -8.93
C PHE A 275 19.15 30.52 -8.09
N SER A 276 18.02 29.95 -7.69
CA SER A 276 17.97 28.67 -7.00
C SER A 276 16.61 28.01 -7.24
N ALA A 277 16.57 26.69 -7.09
CA ALA A 277 15.35 25.90 -7.08
C ALA A 277 15.44 24.89 -5.94
N ALA A 278 14.35 24.74 -5.19
CA ALA A 278 14.26 23.78 -4.09
C ALA A 278 13.23 22.70 -4.47
N MET A 279 13.65 21.45 -4.42
CA MET A 279 12.81 20.29 -4.70
C MET A 279 12.85 19.33 -3.51
N THR A 280 11.76 18.64 -3.27
CA THR A 280 11.70 17.56 -2.26
C THR A 280 11.73 16.23 -2.97
N VAL A 281 12.68 15.37 -2.60
CA VAL A 281 12.70 13.98 -3.06
C VAL A 281 11.94 13.13 -2.06
N ILE A 282 10.91 12.43 -2.55
CA ILE A 282 10.07 11.55 -1.74
C ILE A 282 10.24 10.13 -2.25
N VAL A 283 10.49 9.21 -1.33
CA VAL A 283 10.51 7.77 -1.62
C VAL A 283 9.36 7.13 -0.85
N THR A 284 8.54 6.34 -1.52
CA THR A 284 7.39 5.64 -0.92
C THR A 284 7.43 4.16 -1.26
N TYR A 285 6.99 3.30 -0.33
CA TYR A 285 6.67 1.92 -0.65
C TYR A 285 5.50 1.86 -1.64
N ASN A 286 5.61 1.01 -2.66
CA ASN A 286 4.59 0.79 -3.70
C ASN A 286 3.69 -0.39 -3.35
#